data_AF-A0A1A8I0R9-F1
#
_entry.id   AF-A0A1A8I0R9-F1
#
_cell.length_a   1.000
_cell.length_b   1.000
_cell.length_c   1.000
_cell.angle_alpha   90.00
_cell.angle_beta   90.00
_cell.angle_gamma   90.00
#
_symmetry.space_group_name_H-M   'P 1'
#
loop_
_entity.id
_entity.type
_entity.pdbx_description
1 polymer ?
#
loop_
_entity_poly.entity_id
_entity_poly.type
_entity_poly.pdbx_seq_one_letter_code
_entity_poly.pdbx_strand_id
1 'polypeptide(L)'
;VTYCVVGFLDKNNNLLYRNIKDLICQSKNAIISECFSSMDTDNRRRPETVATQFKNSLMKLTEMLMAKEAWYIRCLKSNESKQPDQFDEALIRHQVKYLGLMEHLRVRRAGFAYRRKYEDFLKRYKPLCPATWPHWRGLPADGVELLVQHLGYLPDEYRMGRTKIFIRHPRTLYATEDAYERCKHELATRLQAKYKGYKAKGEFRKQKEAATKIETCWRGAQARKEKEKRAWAVKVIKKFIKAYMNRGQLKTTDNSEYLAFVRQSYLNRLKNSLPKTVLDKTTWLTPPAVMTEASGLLRKIHYRLMVRKYVRGVTPQRKAQLQLKVVTSSIFKGKKESYPKSIPQPFVDTRISDQDINMRILSMIRNEHIKYSVP
;
A
#
# COMPACT_ATOMS: atom_id res chain seq x y z
N VAL A 1 58.88 38.52 25.12
CA VAL A 1 58.89 40.00 25.14
C VAL A 1 60.31 40.46 25.35
N THR A 2 60.80 41.43 24.58
CA THR A 2 62.13 42.03 24.73
C THR A 2 61.99 43.42 25.36
N TYR A 3 62.73 43.69 26.44
CA TYR A 3 62.68 44.98 27.14
C TYR A 3 63.90 45.84 26.79
N CYS A 4 63.68 47.12 26.49
CA CYS A 4 64.75 48.11 26.35
C CYS A 4 65.02 48.76 27.71
N VAL A 5 66.23 48.61 28.25
CA VAL A 5 66.61 49.07 29.60
C VAL A 5 66.84 50.59 29.69
N VAL A 6 66.90 51.28 28.55
CA VAL A 6 67.15 52.72 28.50
C VAL A 6 66.02 53.49 29.19
N GLY A 7 66.38 54.34 30.15
CA GLY A 7 65.43 55.14 30.94
C GLY A 7 64.66 54.38 32.02
N PHE A 8 65.00 53.11 32.31
CA PHE A 8 64.35 52.36 33.38
C PHE A 8 64.60 52.97 34.77
N LEU A 9 65.84 53.40 35.04
CA LEU A 9 66.18 54.03 36.33
C LEU A 9 65.42 55.34 36.54
N ASP A 10 65.40 56.20 35.53
CA ASP A 10 64.70 57.49 35.60
C ASP A 10 63.19 57.29 35.77
N LYS A 11 62.58 56.37 35.02
CA LYS A 11 61.15 56.03 35.17
C LYS A 11 60.82 55.39 36.52
N ASN A 12 61.78 54.71 37.15
CA ASN A 12 61.58 54.08 38.45
C ASN A 12 61.78 55.06 39.61
N ASN A 13 62.55 56.13 39.40
CA ASN A 13 62.80 57.19 40.37
C ASN A 13 61.56 58.09 40.50
N ASN A 14 60.70 57.80 41.47
CA ASN A 14 59.50 58.59 41.79
C ASN A 14 59.80 59.66 42.85
N LEU A 15 60.82 60.49 42.63
CA LEU A 15 61.28 61.43 43.64
C LEU A 15 60.55 62.77 43.53
N LEU A 16 59.55 62.99 44.37
CA LEU A 16 58.96 64.30 44.58
C LEU A 16 59.70 65.01 45.72
N TYR A 17 60.52 66.01 45.37
CA TYR A 17 61.30 66.79 46.34
C TYR A 17 60.40 67.46 47.38
N ARG A 18 60.85 67.46 48.64
CA ARG A 18 60.11 68.03 49.78
C ARG A 18 59.75 69.50 49.57
N ASN A 19 60.68 70.31 49.06
CA ASN A 19 60.46 71.74 48.81
C ASN A 19 59.29 71.98 47.83
N ILE A 20 59.13 71.08 46.86
CA ILE A 20 58.01 71.15 45.89
C ILE A 20 56.70 70.77 46.59
N LYS A 21 56.71 69.77 47.48
CA LYS A 21 55.54 69.40 48.28
C LYS A 21 55.09 70.56 49.17
N ASP A 22 56.02 71.17 49.91
CA ASP A 22 55.73 72.25 50.83
C ASP A 22 55.14 73.48 50.10
N LEU A 23 55.65 73.79 48.89
CA LEU A 23 55.10 74.83 48.02
C LEU A 23 53.66 74.51 47.56
N ILE A 24 53.40 73.26 47.17
CA ILE A 24 52.09 72.81 46.69
C ILE A 24 51.04 72.86 47.81
N CYS A 25 51.42 72.48 49.04
CA CYS A 25 50.55 72.54 50.22
C CYS A 25 50.15 73.98 50.60
N GLN A 26 50.96 74.99 50.26
CA GLN A 26 50.67 76.42 50.49
C GLN A 26 49.83 77.04 49.37
N SER A 27 49.41 76.27 48.38
CA SER A 27 48.58 76.76 47.28
C SER A 27 47.25 77.31 47.79
N LYS A 28 46.82 78.45 47.22
CA LYS A 28 45.49 79.04 47.47
C LYS A 28 44.35 78.26 46.83
N ASN A 29 44.66 77.31 45.94
CA ASN A 29 43.66 76.45 45.30
C ASN A 29 43.30 75.28 46.22
N ALA A 30 42.03 75.22 46.65
CA ALA A 30 41.52 74.21 47.57
C ALA A 30 41.71 72.76 47.07
N ILE A 31 41.60 72.51 45.76
CA ILE A 31 41.79 71.16 45.19
C ILE A 31 43.24 70.72 45.35
N ILE A 32 44.18 71.64 45.09
CA ILE A 32 45.61 71.36 45.17
C ILE A 32 46.03 71.13 46.63
N SER A 33 45.55 71.96 47.56
CA SER A 33 45.86 71.77 48.97
C SER A 33 45.26 70.48 49.52
N GLU A 34 44.04 70.11 49.11
CA GLU A 34 43.39 68.87 49.53
C GLU A 34 44.12 67.62 49.03
N CYS A 35 44.50 67.54 47.74
CA CYS A 35 45.19 66.38 47.16
C CYS A 35 46.54 66.05 47.82
N PHE A 36 47.18 67.03 48.47
CA PHE A 36 48.50 66.87 49.10
C PHE A 36 48.48 67.02 50.63
N SER A 37 47.30 67.25 51.23
CA SER A 37 47.09 67.46 52.67
C SER A 37 47.49 66.27 53.56
N SER A 38 47.49 65.05 53.00
CA SER A 38 47.70 63.79 53.71
C SER A 38 49.13 63.22 53.58
N MET A 39 50.05 63.94 52.94
CA MET A 39 51.42 63.46 52.78
C MET A 39 52.28 63.86 53.99
N ASP A 40 52.69 62.86 54.80
CA ASP A 40 53.57 63.04 55.96
C ASP A 40 54.81 63.88 55.62
N THR A 41 54.88 65.08 56.18
CA THR A 41 55.99 66.03 55.98
C THR A 41 57.25 65.65 56.76
N ASP A 42 57.16 64.69 57.69
CA ASP A 42 58.25 64.32 58.62
C ASP A 42 58.96 63.00 58.29
N ASN A 43 58.57 62.33 57.21
CA ASN A 43 59.10 61.01 56.88
C ASN A 43 60.47 61.12 56.16
N ARG A 44 61.58 60.91 56.90
CA ARG A 44 62.97 60.93 56.37
C ARG A 44 63.34 59.67 55.57
N ARG A 45 62.40 58.76 55.34
CA ARG A 45 62.62 57.53 54.58
C ARG A 45 62.79 57.86 53.10
N ARG A 46 63.65 57.12 52.40
CA ARG A 46 63.77 57.22 50.94
C ARG A 46 62.38 56.99 50.33
N PRO A 47 61.92 57.85 49.40
CA PRO A 47 60.63 57.66 48.76
C PRO A 47 60.61 56.33 48.03
N GLU A 48 59.48 55.62 48.11
CA GLU A 48 59.31 54.35 47.41
C GLU A 48 59.43 54.56 45.89
N THR A 49 60.19 53.68 45.24
CA THR A 49 60.29 53.63 43.78
C THR A 49 58.95 53.25 43.13
N VAL A 50 58.78 53.58 41.84
CA VAL A 50 57.57 53.18 41.10
C VAL A 50 57.36 51.66 41.15
N ALA A 51 58.44 50.88 41.00
CA ALA A 51 58.37 49.42 41.02
C ALA A 51 57.91 48.87 42.37
N THR A 52 58.38 49.43 43.49
CA THR A 52 57.97 49.00 44.83
C THR A 52 56.51 49.35 45.11
N GLN A 53 56.05 50.54 44.73
CA GLN A 53 54.64 50.94 44.86
C GLN A 53 53.73 50.03 44.00
N PHE A 54 54.13 49.77 42.75
CA PHE A 54 53.39 48.89 41.85
C PHE A 54 53.32 47.45 42.38
N LYS A 55 54.44 46.91 42.90
CA LYS A 55 54.48 45.59 43.53
C LYS A 55 53.54 45.52 44.74
N ASN A 56 53.59 46.49 45.64
CA ASN A 56 52.76 46.53 46.83
C ASN A 56 51.27 46.60 46.46
N SER A 57 50.90 47.43 45.48
CA SER A 57 49.52 47.51 44.97
C SER A 57 49.05 46.20 44.33
N LEU A 58 49.91 45.51 43.55
CA LEU A 58 49.58 44.20 42.97
C LEU A 58 49.41 43.10 44.02
N MET A 59 50.25 43.08 45.06
CA MET A 59 50.11 42.12 46.16
C MET A 59 48.79 42.32 46.90
N LYS A 60 48.46 43.56 47.26
CA LYS A 60 47.17 43.90 47.88
C LYS A 60 45.98 43.48 47.01
N LEU A 61 46.05 43.74 45.70
CA LEU A 61 45.02 43.29 44.76
C LEU A 61 44.90 41.76 44.74
N THR A 62 46.02 41.05 44.72
CA THR A 62 46.04 39.59 44.68
C THR A 62 45.43 39.00 45.96
N GLU A 63 45.76 39.54 47.13
CA GLU A 63 45.18 39.14 48.41
C GLU A 63 43.65 39.33 48.40
N MET A 64 43.17 40.48 47.93
CA MET A 64 41.73 40.74 47.80
C MET A 64 41.03 39.78 46.83
N LEU A 65 41.69 39.38 45.74
CA LEU A 65 41.16 38.43 44.77
C LEU A 65 41.14 37.00 45.32
N MET A 66 42.18 36.59 46.04
CA MET A 66 42.26 35.24 46.64
C MET A 66 41.26 35.04 47.79
N ALA A 67 40.88 36.11 48.47
CA ALA A 67 39.86 36.06 49.52
C ALA A 67 38.42 35.88 48.98
N LYS A 68 38.20 35.93 47.66
CA LYS A 68 36.88 35.90 47.02
C LYS A 68 36.78 34.79 45.99
N GLU A 69 35.55 34.40 45.65
CA GLU A 69 35.30 33.53 44.51
C GLU A 69 35.47 34.31 43.20
N ALA A 70 36.42 33.88 42.36
CA ALA A 70 36.77 34.59 41.14
C ALA A 70 35.96 34.10 39.93
N TRP A 71 35.40 35.06 39.18
CA TRP A 71 34.78 34.84 37.88
C TRP A 71 35.65 35.47 36.80
N TYR A 72 36.02 34.69 35.77
CA TYR A 72 36.94 35.13 34.73
C TYR A 72 36.19 35.44 33.43
N ILE A 73 36.33 36.67 32.94
CA ILE A 73 35.88 37.09 31.61
C ILE A 73 37.12 37.33 30.75
N ARG A 74 37.15 36.73 29.55
CA ARG A 74 38.24 36.90 28.57
C ARG A 74 37.70 37.65 27.37
N CYS A 75 38.16 38.88 27.19
CA CYS A 75 37.77 39.70 26.04
C CYS A 75 38.69 39.40 24.85
N LEU A 76 38.09 39.24 23.67
CA LEU A 76 38.81 39.06 22.41
C LEU A 76 38.40 40.16 21.44
N LYS A 77 39.39 40.76 20.77
CA LYS A 77 39.17 41.76 19.72
C LYS A 77 39.04 41.06 18.37
N SER A 78 37.90 41.18 17.71
CA SER A 78 37.60 40.47 16.45
C SER A 78 38.44 40.95 15.26
N ASN A 79 38.71 42.26 15.18
CA ASN A 79 39.51 42.89 14.13
C ASN A 79 40.07 44.25 14.60
N GLU A 80 41.12 44.73 13.95
CA GLU A 80 41.74 46.04 14.23
C GLU A 80 40.89 47.23 13.77
N SER A 81 40.12 47.05 12.68
CA SER A 81 39.31 48.08 12.03
C SER A 81 38.01 48.44 12.77
N LYS A 82 37.71 47.76 13.89
CA LYS A 82 36.48 47.91 14.70
C LYS A 82 35.19 47.71 13.89
N GLN A 83 35.23 46.89 12.86
CA GLN A 83 34.06 46.59 12.02
C GLN A 83 33.22 45.46 12.60
N PRO A 84 31.88 45.54 12.54
CA PRO A 84 31.02 44.40 12.84
C PRO A 84 31.23 43.27 11.80
N ASP A 85 30.91 42.04 12.19
CA ASP A 85 30.93 40.83 11.35
C ASP A 85 32.27 40.47 10.66
N GLN A 86 33.35 41.18 11.00
CA GLN A 86 34.68 40.89 10.50
C GLN A 86 35.50 40.13 11.55
N PHE A 87 36.01 38.96 11.16
CA PHE A 87 36.82 38.09 12.01
C PHE A 87 38.23 37.94 11.43
N ASP A 88 39.22 38.53 12.08
CA ASP A 88 40.63 38.35 11.75
C ASP A 88 41.21 37.15 12.51
N GLU A 89 41.39 36.05 11.78
CA GLU A 89 41.90 34.80 12.35
C GLU A 89 43.33 34.94 12.90
N ALA A 90 44.20 35.72 12.25
CA ALA A 90 45.58 35.87 12.69
C ALA A 90 45.65 36.64 14.01
N LEU A 91 44.88 37.73 14.12
CA LEU A 91 44.74 38.51 15.35
C LEU A 91 44.17 37.65 16.49
N ILE A 92 43.07 36.94 16.25
CA ILE A 92 42.45 36.07 17.27
C ILE A 92 43.36 34.93 17.68
N ARG A 93 44.07 34.29 16.74
CA ARG A 93 45.03 33.22 17.05
C ARG A 93 46.15 33.72 17.96
N HIS A 94 46.68 34.93 17.70
CA HIS A 94 47.65 35.56 18.58
C HIS A 94 47.06 35.81 19.98
N GLN A 95 45.81 36.30 20.07
CA GLN A 95 45.11 36.51 21.33
C GLN A 95 44.87 35.24 22.14
N VAL A 96 44.40 34.18 21.48
CA VAL A 96 44.21 32.86 22.07
C VAL A 96 45.52 32.35 22.69
N LYS A 97 46.65 32.60 22.02
CA LYS A 97 47.98 32.20 22.49
C LYS A 97 48.45 33.02 23.69
N TYR A 98 48.43 34.36 23.63
CA TYR A 98 48.94 35.17 24.74
C TYR A 98 48.01 35.16 25.98
N LEU A 99 46.70 34.94 25.80
CA LEU A 99 45.75 34.76 26.90
C LEU A 99 45.84 33.36 27.55
N GLY A 100 46.65 32.46 26.98
CA GLY A 100 46.82 31.09 27.47
C GLY A 100 45.55 30.24 27.40
N LEU A 101 44.63 30.55 26.47
CA LEU A 101 43.33 29.85 26.41
C LEU A 101 43.51 28.37 26.05
N MET A 102 44.52 28.05 25.23
CA MET A 102 44.86 26.67 24.89
C MET A 102 45.43 25.92 26.07
N GLU A 103 46.27 26.55 26.89
CA GLU A 103 46.82 26.00 28.12
C GLU A 103 45.71 25.74 29.15
N HIS A 104 44.79 26.70 29.33
CA HIS A 104 43.61 26.49 30.17
C HIS A 104 42.77 25.29 29.72
N LEU A 105 42.60 25.13 28.40
CA LEU A 105 41.86 24.01 27.83
C LEU A 105 42.61 22.68 27.99
N ARG A 106 43.93 22.67 27.84
CA ARG A 106 44.78 21.49 28.08
C ARG A 106 44.72 21.03 29.53
N VAL A 107 44.85 21.94 30.49
CA VAL A 107 44.72 21.62 31.93
C VAL A 107 43.33 21.06 32.24
N ARG A 108 42.27 21.65 31.68
CA ARG A 108 40.91 21.08 31.83
C ARG A 108 40.75 19.70 31.18
N ARG A 109 41.36 19.46 30.02
CA ARG A 109 41.29 18.17 29.31
C ARG A 109 42.19 17.09 29.89
N ALA A 110 43.21 17.44 30.66
CA ALA A 110 44.04 16.46 31.39
C ALA A 110 43.22 15.70 32.45
N GLY A 111 42.16 16.33 32.97
CA GLY A 111 41.14 15.69 33.79
C GLY A 111 39.94 15.21 32.97
N PHE A 112 38.74 15.50 33.47
CA PHE A 112 37.51 15.17 32.76
C PHE A 112 37.06 16.34 31.89
N ALA A 113 37.12 16.17 30.56
CA ALA A 113 36.79 17.21 29.60
C ALA A 113 35.31 17.64 29.66
N TYR A 114 34.41 16.72 30.03
CA TYR A 114 32.97 16.99 30.10
C TYR A 114 32.39 16.59 31.46
N ARG A 115 31.44 17.40 31.95
CA ARG A 115 30.75 17.17 33.22
C ARG A 115 29.31 17.65 33.14
N ARG A 116 28.36 16.85 33.62
CA ARG A 116 26.93 17.22 33.60
C ARG A 116 26.18 16.57 34.74
N LYS A 117 25.12 17.22 35.25
CA LYS A 117 24.24 16.62 36.26
C LYS A 117 23.59 15.35 35.72
N TYR A 118 23.37 14.38 36.61
CA TYR A 118 22.78 13.09 36.22
C TYR A 118 21.40 13.24 35.57
N GLU A 119 20.55 14.10 36.13
CA GLU A 119 19.22 14.38 35.59
C GLU A 119 19.26 14.89 34.13
N ASP A 120 20.12 15.86 33.85
CA ASP A 120 20.24 16.45 32.53
C ASP A 120 20.81 15.45 31.51
N PHE A 121 21.79 14.64 31.95
CA PHE A 121 22.40 13.61 31.10
C PHE A 121 21.38 12.51 30.78
N LEU A 122 20.70 11.99 31.80
CA LEU A 122 19.70 10.94 31.64
C LEU A 122 18.50 11.42 30.81
N LYS A 123 17.99 12.63 31.05
CA LYS A 123 16.87 13.19 30.28
C LYS A 123 17.16 13.25 28.79
N ARG A 124 18.40 13.59 28.41
CA ARG A 124 18.84 13.68 27.01
C ARG A 124 19.05 12.30 26.41
N TYR A 125 19.79 11.42 27.08
CA TYR A 125 20.27 10.17 26.48
C TYR A 125 19.49 8.91 26.86
N LYS A 126 18.45 9.00 27.71
CA LYS A 126 17.60 7.85 28.06
C LYS A 126 17.04 7.03 26.89
N PRO A 127 16.81 7.56 25.66
CA PRO A 127 16.32 6.72 24.57
C PRO A 127 17.35 5.70 24.08
N LEU A 128 18.64 5.92 24.38
CA LEU A 128 19.73 5.06 23.92
C LEU A 128 19.76 3.71 24.61
N CYS A 129 19.22 3.60 25.83
CA CYS A 129 19.16 2.34 26.56
C CYS A 129 17.71 1.90 26.74
N PRO A 130 17.35 0.66 26.36
CA PRO A 130 16.00 0.12 26.53
C PRO A 130 15.50 0.12 27.99
N ALA A 131 16.40 -0.02 28.97
CA ALA A 131 16.02 -0.05 30.38
C ALA A 131 15.77 1.35 30.97
N THR A 132 16.36 2.40 30.39
CA THR A 132 16.09 3.79 30.80
C THR A 132 14.91 4.43 30.06
N TRP A 133 14.58 3.89 28.88
CA TRP A 133 13.47 4.36 28.05
C TRP A 133 12.15 3.66 28.42
N PRO A 134 10.99 4.35 28.37
CA PRO A 134 10.76 5.76 28.12
C PRO A 134 10.78 6.63 29.38
N HIS A 135 10.56 6.03 30.54
CA HIS A 135 10.48 6.72 31.83
C HIS A 135 11.36 6.00 32.85
N TRP A 136 12.32 6.73 33.40
CA TRP A 136 13.12 6.28 34.52
C TRP A 136 12.45 6.66 35.84
N ARG A 137 12.39 5.72 36.80
CA ARG A 137 11.75 5.94 38.12
C ARG A 137 12.72 5.83 39.30
N GLY A 138 13.97 5.42 39.07
CA GLY A 138 15.00 5.30 40.10
C GLY A 138 15.78 6.60 40.32
N LEU A 139 16.86 6.51 41.10
CA LEU A 139 17.80 7.61 41.25
C LEU A 139 18.46 7.94 39.89
N PRO A 140 18.67 9.22 39.56
CA PRO A 140 19.31 9.58 38.29
C PRO A 140 20.72 9.00 38.11
N ALA A 141 21.47 8.83 39.21
CA ALA A 141 22.82 8.25 39.17
C ALA A 141 22.80 6.83 38.61
N ASP A 142 21.95 5.96 39.16
CA ASP A 142 21.79 4.56 38.73
C ASP A 142 21.35 4.47 37.26
N GLY A 143 20.46 5.36 36.84
CA GLY A 143 20.00 5.43 35.45
C GLY A 143 21.12 5.81 34.49
N VAL A 144 21.98 6.76 34.89
CA VAL A 144 23.15 7.15 34.10
C VAL A 144 24.20 6.04 34.10
N GLU A 145 24.41 5.35 35.21
CA GLU A 145 25.33 4.21 35.28
C GLU A 145 24.92 3.10 34.31
N LEU A 146 23.65 2.70 34.35
CA LEU A 146 23.12 1.67 33.47
C LEU A 146 23.16 2.08 31.99
N LEU A 147 22.85 3.35 31.70
CA LEU A 147 22.97 3.91 30.35
C LEU A 147 24.41 3.82 29.83
N VAL A 148 25.37 4.22 30.65
CA VAL A 148 26.79 4.27 30.29
C VAL A 148 27.38 2.88 30.11
N GLN A 149 26.97 1.92 30.95
CA GLN A 149 27.28 0.50 30.79
C GLN A 149 26.69 -0.06 29.49
N HIS A 150 25.45 0.29 29.16
CA HIS A 150 24.80 -0.13 27.92
C HIS A 150 25.50 0.44 26.66
N LEU A 151 25.99 1.67 26.75
CA LEU A 151 26.79 2.30 25.68
C LEU A 151 28.21 1.75 25.57
N GLY A 152 28.63 0.89 26.50
CA GLY A 152 29.95 0.25 26.48
C GLY A 152 31.09 1.21 26.80
N TYR A 153 30.85 2.25 27.62
CA TYR A 153 31.94 3.12 28.04
C TYR A 153 32.93 2.31 28.89
N LEU A 154 34.22 2.48 28.59
CA LEU A 154 35.27 1.87 29.40
C LEU A 154 35.35 2.58 30.76
N PRO A 155 35.69 1.87 31.85
CA PRO A 155 35.81 2.46 33.17
C PRO A 155 36.67 3.72 33.16
N ASP A 156 37.82 3.75 32.46
CA ASP A 156 38.72 4.92 32.45
C ASP A 156 38.23 6.13 31.65
N GLU A 157 37.18 5.96 30.84
CA GLU A 157 36.59 7.05 30.06
C GLU A 157 35.63 7.89 30.89
N TYR A 158 35.11 7.39 32.02
CA TYR A 158 34.17 8.13 32.85
C TYR A 158 34.35 7.87 34.35
N ARG A 159 33.84 8.80 35.16
CA ARG A 159 33.67 8.60 36.60
C ARG A 159 32.32 9.15 37.05
N MET A 160 31.70 8.43 37.98
CA MET A 160 30.49 8.86 38.66
C MET A 160 30.88 9.73 39.85
N GLY A 161 30.55 11.02 39.81
CA GLY A 161 30.73 11.92 40.95
C GLY A 161 29.53 11.90 41.91
N ARG A 162 29.51 12.81 42.88
CA ARG A 162 28.37 12.91 43.83
C ARG A 162 27.05 13.29 43.16
N THR A 163 27.08 14.21 42.19
CA THR A 163 25.86 14.75 41.54
C THR A 163 25.95 14.81 40.01
N LYS A 164 27.11 14.47 39.45
CA LYS A 164 27.44 14.68 38.03
C LYS A 164 28.21 13.50 37.49
N ILE A 165 27.96 13.18 36.22
CA ILE A 165 28.84 12.33 35.42
C ILE A 165 30.01 13.15 34.89
N PHE A 166 31.19 12.55 34.89
CA PHE A 166 32.41 13.10 34.33
C PHE A 166 32.92 12.20 33.21
N ILE A 167 33.16 12.76 32.02
CA ILE A 167 33.66 12.04 30.85
C ILE A 167 35.03 12.61 30.48
N ARG A 168 36.02 11.72 30.35
CA ARG A 168 37.43 12.04 30.16
C ARG A 168 37.69 12.54 28.75
N HIS A 169 37.30 11.76 27.76
CA HIS A 169 37.59 12.03 26.36
C HIS A 169 36.38 12.61 25.62
N PRO A 170 36.54 13.70 24.85
CA PRO A 170 35.46 14.22 24.01
C PRO A 170 34.94 13.21 22.98
N ARG A 171 35.79 12.28 22.53
CA ARG A 171 35.42 11.22 21.58
C ARG A 171 34.26 10.37 22.11
N THR A 172 34.29 9.97 23.38
CA THR A 172 33.24 9.19 24.03
C THR A 172 31.90 9.95 24.01
N LEU A 173 31.93 11.26 24.29
CA LEU A 173 30.73 12.09 24.22
C LEU A 173 30.20 12.23 22.79
N TYR A 174 31.07 12.44 21.81
CA TYR A 174 30.67 12.55 20.41
C TYR A 174 30.05 11.24 19.88
N ALA A 175 30.63 10.09 20.23
CA ALA A 175 30.05 8.80 19.89
C ALA A 175 28.61 8.63 20.44
N THR A 176 28.37 9.15 21.64
CA THR A 176 27.03 9.13 22.26
C THR A 176 26.06 10.12 21.62
N GLU A 177 26.52 11.29 21.19
CA GLU A 177 25.71 12.20 20.38
C GLU A 177 25.35 11.57 19.01
N ASP A 178 26.30 10.91 18.35
CA ASP A 178 26.05 10.23 17.07
C ASP A 178 25.06 9.05 17.24
N ALA A 179 25.17 8.30 18.33
CA ALA A 179 24.18 7.27 18.69
C ALA A 179 22.79 7.88 18.94
N TYR A 180 22.75 9.03 19.62
CA TYR A 180 21.50 9.75 19.90
C TYR A 180 20.84 10.28 18.64
N GLU A 181 21.63 10.81 17.70
CA GLU A 181 21.13 11.28 16.41
C GLU A 181 20.47 10.13 15.63
N ARG A 182 21.12 8.95 15.58
CA ARG A 182 20.54 7.75 14.94
C ARG A 182 19.26 7.29 15.64
N CYS A 183 19.25 7.24 16.96
CA CYS A 183 18.07 6.85 17.74
C CYS A 183 16.85 7.76 17.46
N LYS A 184 17.05 9.08 17.29
CA LYS A 184 15.95 10.00 16.91
C LYS A 184 15.28 9.60 15.60
N HIS A 185 16.08 9.21 14.59
CA HIS A 185 15.55 8.77 13.30
C HIS A 185 14.76 7.46 13.41
N GLU A 186 15.23 6.52 14.23
CA GLU A 186 14.50 5.27 14.49
C GLU A 186 13.17 5.52 15.21
N LEU A 187 13.16 6.39 16.23
CA LEU A 187 11.94 6.77 16.94
C LEU A 187 10.93 7.45 16.01
N ALA A 188 11.39 8.35 15.15
CA ALA A 188 10.55 8.97 14.13
C ALA A 188 9.95 7.93 13.18
N THR A 189 10.75 6.96 12.74
CA THR A 189 10.30 5.86 11.87
C THR A 189 9.23 5.00 12.55
N ARG A 190 9.42 4.64 13.82
CA ARG A 190 8.43 3.89 14.62
C ARG A 190 7.11 4.65 14.75
N LEU A 191 7.17 5.96 15.00
CA LEU A 191 6.00 6.82 15.09
C LEU A 191 5.26 6.89 13.74
N GLN A 192 5.99 7.12 12.66
CA GLN A 192 5.45 7.16 11.30
C GLN A 192 4.79 5.84 10.91
N ALA A 193 5.42 4.70 11.21
CA ALA A 193 4.86 3.38 10.94
C ALA A 193 3.53 3.16 11.68
N LYS A 194 3.48 3.53 12.98
CA LYS A 194 2.25 3.45 13.78
C LYS A 194 1.14 4.34 13.23
N TYR A 195 1.47 5.57 12.82
CA TYR A 195 0.51 6.49 12.20
C TYR A 195 -0.02 5.98 10.85
N LYS A 196 0.87 5.53 9.95
CA LYS A 196 0.47 4.96 8.66
C LYS A 196 -0.44 3.74 8.85
N GLY A 197 -0.11 2.87 9.80
CA GLY A 197 -0.95 1.73 10.16
C GLY A 197 -2.33 2.14 10.71
N TYR A 198 -2.37 3.17 11.57
CA TYR A 198 -3.64 3.73 12.07
C TYR A 198 -4.51 4.29 10.94
N LYS A 199 -3.91 5.07 10.03
CA LYS A 199 -4.60 5.66 8.87
C LYS A 199 -5.19 4.58 7.96
N ALA A 200 -4.38 3.58 7.58
CA ALA A 200 -4.82 2.48 6.73
C ALA A 200 -5.94 1.65 7.37
N LYS A 201 -5.85 1.35 8.67
CA LYS A 201 -6.94 0.68 9.42
C LYS A 201 -8.23 1.50 9.42
N GLY A 202 -8.12 2.82 9.58
CA GLY A 202 -9.27 3.73 9.52
C GLY A 202 -9.95 3.73 8.16
N GLU A 203 -9.19 3.79 7.08
CA GLU A 203 -9.69 3.74 5.69
C GLU A 203 -10.33 2.39 5.37
N PHE A 204 -9.67 1.29 5.73
CA PHE A 204 -10.22 -0.06 5.54
C PHE A 204 -11.54 -0.27 6.28
N ARG A 205 -11.66 0.21 7.52
CA ARG A 205 -12.91 0.11 8.28
C ARG A 205 -14.06 0.85 7.59
N LYS A 206 -13.80 2.07 7.07
CA LYS A 206 -14.80 2.84 6.31
C LYS A 206 -15.25 2.09 5.05
N GLN A 207 -14.31 1.52 4.30
CA GLN A 207 -14.62 0.73 3.10
C GLN A 207 -15.44 -0.53 3.45
N LYS A 208 -15.07 -1.25 4.51
CA LYS A 208 -15.79 -2.44 4.98
C LYS A 208 -17.22 -2.11 5.41
N GLU A 209 -17.42 -1.02 6.15
CA GLU A 209 -18.75 -0.56 6.54
C GLU A 209 -19.61 -0.19 5.33
N ALA A 210 -19.04 0.52 4.34
CA ALA A 210 -19.74 0.85 3.10
C ALA A 210 -20.12 -0.40 2.29
N ALA A 211 -19.17 -1.34 2.11
CA ALA A 211 -19.41 -2.61 1.43
C ALA A 211 -20.52 -3.42 2.13
N THR A 212 -20.46 -3.53 3.46
CA THR A 212 -21.48 -4.25 4.24
C THR A 212 -22.86 -3.62 4.05
N LYS A 213 -22.97 -2.29 4.05
CA LYS A 213 -24.24 -1.57 3.79
C LYS A 213 -24.78 -1.83 2.37
N ILE A 214 -23.91 -1.84 1.37
CA ILE A 214 -24.30 -2.13 -0.02
C ILE A 214 -24.76 -3.59 -0.13
N GLU A 215 -24.02 -4.53 0.43
CA GLU A 215 -24.38 -5.95 0.40
C GLU A 215 -25.71 -6.24 1.11
N THR A 216 -25.96 -5.63 2.27
CA THR A 216 -27.24 -5.82 2.98
C THR A 216 -28.41 -5.23 2.18
N CYS A 217 -28.23 -4.06 1.58
CA CYS A 217 -29.23 -3.45 0.70
C CYS A 217 -29.49 -4.35 -0.54
N TRP A 218 -28.43 -4.86 -1.17
CA TRP A 218 -28.51 -5.73 -2.33
C TRP A 218 -29.22 -7.05 -2.02
N ARG A 219 -28.83 -7.73 -0.93
CA ARG A 219 -29.51 -8.95 -0.47
C ARG A 219 -31.01 -8.69 -0.22
N GLY A 220 -31.33 -7.55 0.39
CA GLY A 220 -32.72 -7.12 0.60
C GLY A 220 -33.48 -6.87 -0.71
N ALA A 221 -32.86 -6.21 -1.69
CA ALA A 221 -33.45 -5.95 -3.01
C ALA A 221 -33.68 -7.26 -3.78
N GLN A 222 -32.71 -8.17 -3.75
CA GLN A 222 -32.81 -9.49 -4.38
C GLN A 222 -33.96 -10.30 -3.78
N ALA A 223 -34.09 -10.32 -2.45
CA ALA A 223 -35.20 -11.00 -1.77
C ALA A 223 -36.58 -10.42 -2.14
N ARG A 224 -36.70 -9.08 -2.23
CA ARG A 224 -37.93 -8.43 -2.69
C ARG A 224 -38.29 -8.80 -4.14
N LYS A 225 -37.32 -8.75 -5.04
CA LYS A 225 -37.50 -9.15 -6.45
C LYS A 225 -37.91 -10.61 -6.58
N GLU A 226 -37.34 -11.50 -5.77
CA GLU A 226 -37.72 -12.91 -5.76
C GLU A 226 -39.14 -13.12 -5.22
N LYS A 227 -39.52 -12.40 -4.15
CA LYS A 227 -40.90 -12.40 -3.63
C LYS A 227 -41.90 -11.94 -4.70
N GLU A 228 -41.60 -10.86 -5.43
CA GLU A 228 -42.44 -10.37 -6.53
C GLU A 228 -42.55 -11.40 -7.65
N LYS A 229 -41.44 -12.03 -8.05
CA LYS A 229 -41.45 -13.10 -9.05
C LYS A 229 -42.31 -14.29 -8.62
N ARG A 230 -42.19 -14.72 -7.36
CA ARG A 230 -43.01 -15.79 -6.78
C ARG A 230 -44.49 -15.39 -6.74
N ALA A 231 -44.81 -14.17 -6.31
CA ALA A 231 -46.18 -13.65 -6.28
C ALA A 231 -46.80 -13.57 -7.68
N TRP A 232 -46.03 -13.10 -8.67
CA TRP A 232 -46.44 -13.08 -10.07
C TRP A 232 -46.68 -14.50 -10.60
N ALA A 233 -45.77 -15.44 -10.35
CA ALA A 233 -45.94 -16.84 -10.74
C ALA A 233 -47.21 -17.45 -10.13
N VAL A 234 -47.47 -17.22 -8.84
CA VAL A 234 -48.71 -17.66 -8.17
C VAL A 234 -49.94 -17.06 -8.84
N LYS A 235 -49.94 -15.76 -9.18
CA LYS A 235 -51.05 -15.10 -9.87
C LYS A 235 -51.33 -15.73 -11.24
N VAL A 236 -50.28 -15.99 -12.03
CA VAL A 236 -50.38 -16.64 -13.34
C VAL A 236 -50.91 -18.07 -13.21
N ILE A 237 -50.36 -18.86 -12.30
CA ILE A 237 -50.78 -20.25 -12.06
C ILE A 237 -52.25 -20.29 -11.61
N LYS A 238 -52.66 -19.44 -10.66
CA LYS A 238 -54.05 -19.35 -10.22
C LYS A 238 -54.99 -18.96 -11.37
N LYS A 239 -54.61 -17.99 -12.20
CA LYS A 239 -55.36 -17.60 -13.40
C LYS A 239 -55.50 -18.78 -14.37
N PHE A 240 -54.42 -19.51 -14.60
CA PHE A 240 -54.41 -20.69 -15.48
C PHE A 240 -55.28 -21.83 -14.95
N ILE A 241 -55.20 -22.15 -13.65
CA ILE A 241 -56.04 -23.17 -13.00
C ILE A 241 -57.52 -22.77 -13.10
N LYS A 242 -57.87 -21.53 -12.79
CA LYS A 242 -59.26 -21.04 -12.88
C LYS A 242 -59.80 -21.14 -14.31
N ALA A 243 -59.01 -20.76 -15.31
CA ALA A 243 -59.38 -20.90 -16.71
C ALA A 243 -59.51 -22.37 -17.16
N TYR A 244 -58.65 -23.26 -16.65
CA TYR A 244 -58.73 -24.71 -16.89
C TYR A 244 -60.00 -25.33 -16.29
N MET A 245 -60.37 -24.94 -15.06
CA MET A 245 -61.63 -25.39 -14.44
C MET A 245 -62.85 -24.92 -15.24
N ASN A 246 -62.81 -23.71 -15.78
CA ASN A 246 -63.92 -23.10 -16.53
C ASN A 246 -63.91 -23.41 -18.05
N ARG A 247 -63.14 -24.41 -18.49
CA ARG A 247 -62.92 -24.79 -19.90
C ARG A 247 -64.18 -25.15 -20.72
N GLY A 248 -65.30 -25.41 -20.04
CA GLY A 248 -66.58 -25.80 -20.66
C GLY A 248 -67.63 -24.69 -20.71
N GLN A 249 -67.37 -23.52 -20.10
CA GLN A 249 -68.30 -22.40 -20.07
C GLN A 249 -68.05 -21.45 -21.26
N LEU A 250 -69.12 -20.79 -21.75
CA LEU A 250 -69.05 -19.81 -22.83
C LEU A 250 -68.00 -18.72 -22.52
N LYS A 251 -67.32 -18.22 -23.56
CA LYS A 251 -66.15 -17.33 -23.48
C LYS A 251 -66.35 -16.19 -22.47
N THR A 252 -65.84 -16.36 -21.26
CA THR A 252 -65.60 -15.25 -20.33
C THR A 252 -64.25 -14.61 -20.66
N THR A 253 -64.09 -13.31 -20.42
CA THR A 253 -62.88 -12.51 -20.68
C THR A 253 -61.60 -13.15 -20.11
N ASP A 254 -61.70 -13.88 -18.99
CA ASP A 254 -60.59 -14.60 -18.34
C ASP A 254 -60.10 -15.85 -19.09
N ASN A 255 -60.93 -16.46 -19.95
CA ASN A 255 -60.59 -17.70 -20.66
C ASN A 255 -59.81 -17.48 -21.97
N SER A 256 -59.66 -16.24 -22.43
CA SER A 256 -59.05 -15.92 -23.74
C SER A 256 -57.58 -16.34 -23.83
N GLU A 257 -56.77 -16.01 -22.80
CA GLU A 257 -55.33 -16.33 -22.77
C GLU A 257 -55.07 -17.84 -22.66
N TYR A 258 -55.86 -18.55 -21.85
CA TYR A 258 -55.78 -19.99 -21.74
C TYR A 258 -56.12 -20.67 -23.07
N LEU A 259 -57.18 -20.21 -23.74
CA LEU A 259 -57.52 -20.73 -25.06
C LEU A 259 -56.41 -20.44 -26.08
N ALA A 260 -55.83 -19.24 -26.10
CA ALA A 260 -54.70 -18.92 -26.97
C ALA A 260 -53.49 -19.86 -26.71
N PHE A 261 -53.16 -20.12 -25.44
CA PHE A 261 -52.11 -21.06 -25.07
C PHE A 261 -52.41 -22.49 -25.53
N VAL A 262 -53.63 -22.99 -25.31
CA VAL A 262 -54.04 -24.34 -25.75
C VAL A 262 -53.91 -24.49 -27.26
N ARG A 263 -54.31 -23.46 -28.01
CA ARG A 263 -54.19 -23.43 -29.48
C ARG A 263 -52.73 -23.48 -29.92
N GLN A 264 -51.89 -22.59 -29.39
CA GLN A 264 -50.47 -22.51 -29.75
C GLN A 264 -49.70 -23.78 -29.35
N SER A 265 -49.95 -24.31 -28.15
CA SER A 265 -49.34 -25.54 -27.65
C SER A 265 -49.74 -26.75 -28.50
N TYR A 266 -51.02 -26.85 -28.91
CA TYR A 266 -51.45 -27.90 -29.83
C TYR A 266 -50.74 -27.79 -31.18
N LEU A 267 -50.69 -26.61 -31.79
CA LEU A 267 -50.02 -26.41 -33.09
C LEU A 267 -48.52 -26.70 -33.03
N ASN A 268 -47.83 -26.30 -31.96
CA ASN A 268 -46.40 -26.59 -31.77
C ASN A 268 -46.13 -28.09 -31.60
N ARG A 269 -46.96 -28.80 -30.83
CA ARG A 269 -46.86 -30.26 -30.71
C ARG A 269 -47.17 -30.95 -32.05
N LEU A 270 -48.20 -30.48 -32.74
CA LEU A 270 -48.59 -31.00 -34.05
C LEU A 270 -47.47 -30.87 -35.07
N LYS A 271 -46.78 -29.72 -35.12
CA LYS A 271 -45.60 -29.50 -35.98
C LYS A 271 -44.52 -30.57 -35.78
N ASN A 272 -44.28 -30.97 -34.53
CA ASN A 272 -43.23 -31.94 -34.20
C ASN A 272 -43.65 -33.39 -34.43
N SER A 273 -44.96 -33.66 -34.45
CA SER A 273 -45.56 -35.00 -34.61
C SER A 273 -46.31 -35.15 -35.93
N LEU A 274 -45.75 -34.65 -37.04
CA LEU A 274 -46.33 -34.82 -38.37
C LEU A 274 -45.96 -36.20 -38.96
N PRO A 275 -46.90 -36.89 -39.63
CA PRO A 275 -46.61 -38.13 -40.35
C PRO A 275 -45.50 -37.93 -41.39
N LYS A 276 -44.52 -38.84 -41.41
CA LYS A 276 -43.37 -38.76 -42.35
C LYS A 276 -43.63 -39.51 -43.67
N THR A 277 -44.58 -40.43 -43.67
CA THR A 277 -44.89 -41.30 -44.82
C THR A 277 -46.37 -41.21 -45.17
N VAL A 278 -46.72 -41.27 -46.46
CA VAL A 278 -48.12 -41.18 -46.94
C VAL A 278 -49.02 -42.29 -46.35
N LEU A 279 -48.44 -43.44 -46.03
CA LEU A 279 -49.13 -44.60 -45.47
C LEU A 279 -49.31 -44.54 -43.96
N ASP A 280 -48.63 -43.61 -43.28
CA ASP A 280 -48.75 -43.44 -41.84
C ASP A 280 -50.03 -42.66 -41.53
N LYS A 281 -51.09 -43.36 -41.10
CA LYS A 281 -52.39 -42.79 -40.72
C LYS A 281 -52.54 -42.58 -39.21
N THR A 282 -51.60 -43.07 -38.41
CA THR A 282 -51.72 -43.22 -36.95
C THR A 282 -51.02 -42.14 -36.15
N THR A 283 -50.04 -41.43 -36.74
CA THR A 283 -49.20 -40.45 -36.02
C THR A 283 -49.87 -39.10 -35.74
N TRP A 284 -51.13 -38.88 -36.15
CA TRP A 284 -51.79 -37.59 -35.96
C TRP A 284 -52.31 -37.39 -34.52
N LEU A 285 -51.84 -36.34 -33.83
CA LEU A 285 -52.21 -36.05 -32.46
C LEU A 285 -53.70 -35.72 -32.28
N THR A 286 -54.32 -36.30 -31.24
CA THR A 286 -55.70 -36.03 -30.84
C THR A 286 -55.90 -34.55 -30.47
N PRO A 287 -56.82 -33.82 -31.13
CA PRO A 287 -57.03 -32.40 -30.88
C PRO A 287 -57.81 -32.14 -29.58
N PRO A 288 -57.52 -31.03 -28.88
CA PRO A 288 -58.41 -30.47 -27.86
C PRO A 288 -59.76 -30.06 -28.48
N ALA A 289 -60.85 -30.07 -27.70
CA ALA A 289 -62.22 -29.80 -28.17
C ALA A 289 -62.37 -28.49 -28.98
N VAL A 290 -61.65 -27.44 -28.59
CA VAL A 290 -61.67 -26.12 -29.25
C VAL A 290 -60.95 -26.12 -30.61
N MET A 291 -60.13 -27.15 -30.88
CA MET A 291 -59.25 -27.27 -32.05
C MET A 291 -59.61 -28.47 -32.95
N THR A 292 -60.74 -29.15 -32.69
CA THR A 292 -61.16 -30.34 -33.46
C THR A 292 -61.37 -30.03 -34.94
N GLU A 293 -62.11 -28.96 -35.24
CA GLU A 293 -62.39 -28.53 -36.62
C GLU A 293 -61.10 -28.12 -37.34
N ALA A 294 -60.30 -27.24 -36.70
CA ALA A 294 -59.04 -26.76 -37.24
C ALA A 294 -58.03 -27.90 -37.48
N SER A 295 -57.93 -28.87 -36.56
CA SER A 295 -57.09 -30.06 -36.72
C SER A 295 -57.54 -30.92 -37.89
N GLY A 296 -58.86 -31.11 -38.05
CA GLY A 296 -59.42 -31.83 -39.19
C GLY A 296 -59.06 -31.20 -40.53
N LEU A 297 -59.11 -29.88 -40.63
CA LEU A 297 -58.70 -29.13 -41.82
C LEU A 297 -57.18 -29.25 -42.07
N LEU A 298 -56.36 -29.02 -41.05
CA LEU A 298 -54.90 -29.13 -41.15
C LEU A 298 -54.47 -30.54 -41.57
N ARG A 299 -55.12 -31.57 -41.05
CA ARG A 299 -54.88 -32.97 -41.44
C ARG A 299 -55.14 -33.17 -42.91
N LYS A 300 -56.31 -32.75 -43.41
CA LYS A 300 -56.66 -32.87 -44.83
C LYS A 300 -55.64 -32.16 -45.73
N ILE A 301 -55.21 -30.96 -45.36
CA ILE A 301 -54.21 -30.18 -46.11
C ILE A 301 -52.86 -30.91 -46.13
N HIS A 302 -52.38 -31.36 -44.97
CA HIS A 302 -51.08 -32.02 -44.86
C HIS A 302 -51.00 -33.33 -45.67
N TYR A 303 -52.01 -34.21 -45.57
CA TYR A 303 -52.03 -35.46 -46.34
C TYR A 303 -52.14 -35.22 -47.85
N ARG A 304 -52.92 -34.21 -48.29
CA ARG A 304 -52.99 -33.83 -49.71
C ARG A 304 -51.63 -33.39 -50.25
N LEU A 305 -50.91 -32.56 -49.49
CA LEU A 305 -49.56 -32.12 -49.85
C LEU A 305 -48.57 -33.30 -49.88
N MET A 306 -48.64 -34.20 -48.90
CA MET A 306 -47.82 -35.41 -48.85
C MET A 306 -48.04 -36.33 -50.04
N VAL A 307 -49.30 -36.64 -50.39
CA VAL A 307 -49.65 -37.44 -51.57
C VAL A 307 -49.13 -36.75 -52.83
N ARG A 308 -49.32 -35.44 -52.97
CA ARG A 308 -48.84 -34.69 -54.14
C ARG A 308 -47.30 -34.73 -54.25
N LYS A 309 -46.58 -34.56 -53.14
CA LYS A 309 -45.12 -34.64 -53.09
C LYS A 309 -44.62 -36.04 -53.44
N TYR A 310 -45.29 -37.07 -52.93
CA TYR A 310 -44.98 -38.47 -53.27
C TYR A 310 -45.18 -38.73 -54.76
N VAL A 311 -46.35 -38.41 -55.33
CA VAL A 311 -46.67 -38.65 -56.74
C VAL A 311 -45.71 -37.90 -57.67
N ARG A 312 -45.40 -36.63 -57.40
CA ARG A 312 -44.44 -35.86 -58.22
C ARG A 312 -43.00 -36.35 -58.06
N GLY A 313 -42.66 -36.99 -56.95
CA GLY A 313 -41.34 -37.56 -56.69
C GLY A 313 -41.13 -38.95 -57.31
N VAL A 314 -42.16 -39.60 -57.86
CA VAL A 314 -42.01 -40.90 -58.53
C VAL A 314 -41.40 -40.70 -59.91
N THR A 315 -40.16 -41.15 -60.09
CA THR A 315 -39.50 -41.16 -61.40
C THR A 315 -40.17 -42.15 -62.37
N PRO A 316 -40.07 -41.95 -63.70
CA PRO A 316 -40.64 -42.89 -64.68
C PRO A 316 -40.16 -44.33 -64.49
N GLN A 317 -38.88 -44.52 -64.17
CA GLN A 317 -38.28 -45.82 -63.85
C GLN A 317 -38.91 -46.46 -62.61
N ARG A 318 -39.11 -45.67 -61.54
CA ARG A 318 -39.76 -46.15 -60.32
C ARG A 318 -41.23 -46.49 -60.55
N LYS A 319 -41.92 -45.73 -61.42
CA LYS A 319 -43.30 -46.02 -61.83
C LYS A 319 -43.39 -47.34 -62.59
N ALA A 320 -42.47 -47.60 -63.52
CA ALA A 320 -42.40 -48.88 -64.25
C ALA A 320 -42.13 -50.06 -63.28
N GLN A 321 -41.18 -49.92 -62.35
CA GLN A 321 -40.96 -50.93 -61.30
C GLN A 321 -42.20 -51.18 -60.43
N LEU A 322 -42.92 -50.12 -60.05
CA LEU A 322 -44.16 -50.26 -59.26
C LEU A 322 -45.26 -50.95 -60.08
N GLN A 323 -45.40 -50.64 -61.37
CA GLN A 323 -46.35 -51.32 -62.26
C GLN A 323 -46.02 -52.81 -62.41
N LEU A 324 -44.74 -53.15 -62.61
CA LEU A 324 -44.27 -54.53 -62.60
C LEU A 324 -44.63 -55.21 -61.27
N LYS A 325 -44.36 -54.57 -60.12
CA LYS A 325 -44.75 -55.10 -58.80
C LYS A 325 -46.25 -55.29 -58.64
N VAL A 326 -47.09 -54.44 -59.23
CA VAL A 326 -48.55 -54.61 -59.22
C VAL A 326 -48.96 -55.85 -60.03
N VAL A 327 -48.41 -56.03 -61.23
CA VAL A 327 -48.68 -57.20 -62.08
C VAL A 327 -48.13 -58.49 -61.44
N THR A 328 -46.92 -58.48 -60.91
CA THR A 328 -46.37 -59.63 -60.18
C THR A 328 -47.21 -59.93 -58.93
N SER A 329 -47.74 -58.90 -58.27
CA SER A 329 -48.63 -59.09 -57.13
C SER A 329 -49.98 -59.67 -57.51
N SER A 330 -50.53 -59.42 -58.70
CA SER A 330 -51.77 -60.08 -59.11
C SER A 330 -51.54 -61.55 -59.47
N ILE A 331 -50.35 -61.90 -59.97
CA ILE A 331 -50.01 -63.26 -60.38
C ILE A 331 -49.60 -64.14 -59.19
N PHE A 332 -48.72 -63.66 -58.29
CA PHE A 332 -48.04 -64.51 -57.30
C PHE A 332 -48.52 -64.33 -55.86
N LYS A 333 -49.24 -63.25 -55.53
CA LYS A 333 -49.72 -63.02 -54.17
C LYS A 333 -50.73 -64.10 -53.77
N GLY A 334 -50.43 -64.86 -52.73
CA GLY A 334 -51.25 -65.98 -52.25
C GLY A 334 -51.01 -67.31 -52.96
N LYS A 335 -50.22 -67.34 -54.05
CA LYS A 335 -49.90 -68.57 -54.81
C LYS A 335 -48.48 -69.08 -54.58
N LYS A 336 -47.55 -68.23 -54.12
CA LYS A 336 -46.15 -68.60 -53.87
C LYS A 336 -45.70 -68.10 -52.49
N GLU A 337 -45.32 -69.01 -51.60
CA GLU A 337 -44.95 -68.69 -50.20
C GLU A 337 -43.71 -67.81 -50.09
N SER A 338 -42.80 -67.86 -51.06
CA SER A 338 -41.60 -67.02 -51.09
C SER A 338 -41.87 -65.59 -51.58
N TYR A 339 -43.05 -65.32 -52.17
CA TYR A 339 -43.37 -64.03 -52.77
C TYR A 339 -43.32 -62.85 -51.79
N PRO A 340 -43.86 -62.92 -50.56
CA PRO A 340 -43.78 -61.82 -49.58
C PRO A 340 -42.35 -61.38 -49.30
N LYS A 341 -41.39 -62.32 -49.25
CA LYS A 341 -39.96 -62.03 -49.05
C LYS A 341 -39.31 -61.32 -50.24
N SER A 342 -39.89 -61.43 -51.43
CA SER A 342 -39.38 -60.79 -52.66
C SER A 342 -39.86 -59.35 -52.85
N ILE A 343 -40.95 -58.94 -52.20
CA ILE A 343 -41.55 -57.59 -52.30
C ILE A 343 -40.57 -56.43 -52.00
N PRO A 344 -39.71 -56.49 -50.97
CA PRO A 344 -38.78 -55.38 -50.69
C PRO A 344 -37.67 -55.23 -51.74
N GLN A 345 -37.34 -56.29 -52.47
CA GLN A 345 -36.27 -56.25 -53.47
C GLN A 345 -36.75 -55.57 -54.77
N PRO A 346 -35.96 -54.65 -55.37
CA PRO A 346 -36.28 -54.08 -56.68
C PRO A 346 -36.13 -55.14 -57.78
N PHE A 347 -36.96 -55.07 -58.82
CA PHE A 347 -36.71 -55.84 -60.04
C PHE A 347 -35.52 -55.21 -60.75
N VAL A 348 -34.55 -56.05 -61.10
CA VAL A 348 -33.33 -55.69 -61.80
C VAL A 348 -33.30 -56.56 -63.06
N ASP A 349 -32.90 -55.96 -64.19
CA ASP A 349 -32.83 -56.65 -65.48
C ASP A 349 -31.75 -57.75 -65.48
N THR A 350 -30.73 -57.61 -64.64
CA THR A 350 -29.67 -58.61 -64.39
C THR A 350 -29.39 -58.75 -62.89
N ARG A 351 -29.21 -59.99 -62.41
CA ARG A 351 -28.91 -60.29 -61.00
C ARG A 351 -27.45 -60.71 -60.75
N ILE A 352 -26.59 -60.59 -61.76
CA ILE A 352 -25.16 -60.91 -61.70
C ILE A 352 -24.43 -59.60 -61.40
N SER A 353 -23.56 -59.58 -60.39
CA SER A 353 -22.71 -58.41 -60.13
C SER A 353 -21.47 -58.46 -61.04
N ASP A 354 -20.96 -57.30 -61.49
CA ASP A 354 -19.77 -57.23 -62.34
C ASP A 354 -18.51 -57.81 -61.66
N GLN A 355 -18.56 -58.05 -60.35
CA GLN A 355 -17.48 -58.67 -59.56
C GLN A 355 -17.51 -60.21 -59.60
N ASP A 356 -18.64 -60.83 -59.96
CA ASP A 356 -18.80 -62.28 -60.03
C ASP A 356 -18.45 -62.88 -61.40
N ILE A 357 -18.05 -62.03 -62.37
CA ILE A 357 -17.70 -62.46 -63.72
C ILE A 357 -16.17 -62.49 -63.85
N ASN A 358 -15.63 -63.64 -64.27
CA ASN A 358 -14.20 -63.84 -64.48
C ASN A 358 -13.64 -62.79 -65.47
N MET A 359 -12.64 -61.99 -65.05
CA MET A 359 -12.16 -60.82 -65.82
C MET A 359 -11.70 -61.16 -67.25
N ARG A 360 -11.23 -62.39 -67.52
CA ARG A 360 -10.85 -62.83 -68.87
C ARG A 360 -12.05 -62.95 -69.83
N ILE A 361 -13.20 -63.33 -69.28
CA ILE A 361 -14.47 -63.45 -70.03
C ILE A 361 -15.08 -62.06 -70.25
N LEU A 362 -14.99 -61.17 -69.24
CA LEU A 362 -15.42 -59.77 -69.33
C LEU A 362 -14.68 -58.95 -70.41
N SER A 363 -13.40 -59.25 -70.70
CA SER A 363 -12.66 -58.61 -71.80
C SER A 363 -13.05 -59.14 -73.18
N MET A 364 -13.52 -60.40 -73.29
CA MET A 364 -13.93 -61.00 -74.57
C MET A 364 -15.38 -60.65 -74.94
N ILE A 365 -16.25 -60.41 -73.96
CA ILE A 365 -17.71 -60.27 -74.15
C ILE A 365 -18.17 -58.80 -74.16
N ARG A 366 -17.24 -57.82 -74.17
CA ARG A 366 -17.59 -56.38 -74.03
C ARG A 366 -18.67 -55.86 -75.01
N ASN A 367 -18.91 -56.55 -76.13
CA ASN A 367 -19.94 -56.18 -77.10
C ASN A 367 -21.07 -57.20 -77.30
N GLU A 368 -21.19 -58.26 -76.49
CA GLU A 368 -22.30 -59.22 -76.60
C GLU A 368 -23.14 -59.28 -75.32
N HIS A 369 -24.38 -58.81 -75.41
CA HIS A 369 -25.37 -58.97 -74.37
C HIS A 369 -25.78 -60.44 -74.27
N ILE A 370 -25.26 -61.16 -73.28
CA ILE A 370 -25.70 -62.52 -72.99
C ILE A 370 -27.14 -62.48 -72.48
N LYS A 371 -28.09 -62.85 -73.34
CA LYS A 371 -29.46 -63.22 -72.94
C LYS A 371 -29.44 -64.66 -72.46
N TYR A 372 -29.57 -64.88 -71.15
CA TYR A 372 -29.91 -66.21 -70.66
C TYR A 372 -31.42 -66.39 -70.66
N SER A 373 -31.86 -67.43 -71.38
CA SER A 373 -33.15 -68.07 -71.18
C SER A 373 -33.11 -68.89 -69.89
N VAL A 374 -34.22 -68.81 -69.17
CA VAL A 374 -34.49 -69.35 -67.84
C VAL A 374 -34.52 -70.89 -67.87
N PRO A 375 -34.32 -71.54 -66.71
CA PRO A 375 -35.33 -72.52 -66.27
C PRO A 375 -36.27 -71.97 -65.20
#